data_AF-A0A2N8K9Q1-F1
#
_entry.id   AF-A0A2N8K9Q1-F1
#
_cell.length_a   1.000
_cell.length_b   1.000
_cell.length_c   1.000
_cell.angle_alpha   90.00
_cell.angle_beta   90.00
_cell.angle_gamma   90.00
#
_symmetry.space_group_name_H-M   'P 1'
#
loop_
_entity.id
_entity.type
_entity.pdbx_description
1 polymer ?
#
loop_
_entity_poly.entity_id
_entity_poly.type
_entity_poly.pdbx_seq_one_letter_code
_entity_poly.pdbx_strand_id
1 'polypeptide(L)'
;MNSIEFSEEVRCQLRADGYEVRQGSEARSEEHAGKHGFTWTRPGRASAEPGPPQGSEWEAWAAALAHRLAESTVSPYRVGESPLPAMGPFFTAHLPDSAFDADALAARFGITHEAAQEQVEQLRSQTVYMNERYQVNVQVIPAPFGPDAGDMVWLSIKRSDREAIHDWRELQAIKNQIVGDEHEGFEVYPAESRLVDSANQFHLWVFADPKVRLPVGFRAREVMGARAAASVGARQRPFAGTQDAQPQGADACGGSAEKGEHEWPSSS
;
A
#
# COMPACT_ATOMS: atom_id res chain seq x y z
N MET A 1 -8.25 0.76 -25.80
CA MET A 1 -8.57 2.16 -25.53
C MET A 1 -7.44 3.01 -26.03
N ASN A 2 -7.67 3.75 -27.12
CA ASN A 2 -6.65 4.64 -27.67
C ASN A 2 -6.57 5.92 -26.83
N SER A 3 -5.37 6.51 -26.72
CA SER A 3 -5.10 7.74 -25.95
C SER A 3 -6.03 8.92 -26.28
N ILE A 4 -6.68 8.90 -27.46
CA ILE A 4 -7.62 9.92 -27.92
C ILE A 4 -9.00 9.73 -27.27
N GLU A 5 -9.48 8.49 -27.10
CA GLU A 5 -10.79 8.20 -26.51
C GLU A 5 -10.83 8.60 -25.02
N PHE A 6 -9.75 8.30 -24.29
CA PHE A 6 -9.60 8.72 -22.89
C PHE A 6 -9.63 10.25 -22.74
N SER A 7 -9.14 10.99 -23.74
CA SER A 7 -9.15 12.47 -23.71
C SER A 7 -10.56 13.06 -23.87
N GLU A 8 -11.42 12.44 -24.68
CA GLU A 8 -12.80 12.91 -24.90
C GLU A 8 -13.70 12.62 -23.70
N GLU A 9 -13.54 11.47 -23.05
CA GLU A 9 -14.30 11.13 -21.84
C GLU A 9 -14.00 12.10 -20.69
N VAL A 10 -12.72 12.40 -20.46
CA VAL A 10 -12.28 13.38 -19.45
C VAL A 10 -12.82 14.78 -19.76
N ARG A 11 -12.81 15.20 -21.03
CA ARG A 11 -13.42 16.48 -21.46
C ARG A 11 -14.91 16.52 -21.20
N CYS A 12 -15.64 15.44 -21.49
CA CYS A 12 -17.08 15.35 -21.23
C CYS A 12 -17.39 15.50 -19.74
N GLN A 13 -16.62 14.83 -18.88
CA GLN A 13 -16.79 14.93 -17.44
C GLN A 13 -16.49 16.33 -16.91
N LEU A 14 -15.41 16.97 -17.39
CA LEU A 14 -15.07 18.33 -17.00
C LEU A 14 -16.16 19.33 -17.42
N ARG A 15 -16.74 19.16 -18.61
CA ARG A 15 -17.88 19.98 -19.07
C ARG A 15 -19.12 19.80 -18.20
N ALA A 16 -19.42 18.56 -17.81
CA ALA A 16 -20.52 18.27 -16.89
C ALA A 16 -20.34 18.98 -15.53
N ASP A 17 -19.09 19.13 -15.10
CA ASP A 17 -18.70 19.81 -13.86
C ASP A 17 -18.54 21.34 -14.02
N GLY A 18 -18.93 21.89 -15.19
CA GLY A 18 -18.99 23.32 -15.46
C GLY A 18 -17.72 23.95 -16.04
N TYR A 19 -16.76 23.14 -16.51
CA TYR A 19 -15.53 23.64 -17.15
C TYR A 19 -15.71 23.80 -18.67
N GLU A 20 -15.23 24.92 -19.20
CA GLU A 20 -15.15 25.18 -20.64
C GLU A 20 -13.76 25.69 -21.00
N VAL A 21 -13.18 25.23 -22.11
CA VAL A 21 -11.93 25.79 -22.66
C VAL A 21 -12.26 26.69 -23.84
N ARG A 22 -11.70 27.90 -23.85
CA ARG A 22 -11.87 28.87 -24.93
C ARG A 22 -10.51 29.42 -25.37
N GLN A 23 -10.38 29.68 -26.67
CA GLN A 23 -9.27 30.45 -27.21
C GLN A 23 -9.52 31.95 -26.95
N GLY A 24 -8.53 32.66 -26.44
CA GLY A 24 -8.60 34.11 -26.24
C GLY A 24 -8.76 34.83 -27.58
N SER A 25 -9.77 35.69 -27.70
CA SER A 25 -9.91 36.56 -28.87
C SER A 25 -8.91 37.72 -28.80
N GLU A 26 -8.50 38.23 -29.96
CA GLU A 26 -7.56 39.35 -30.12
C GLU A 26 -8.02 40.68 -29.48
N ALA A 27 -9.25 40.73 -28.94
CA ALA A 27 -9.81 41.89 -28.25
C ALA A 27 -9.51 41.94 -26.74
N ARG A 28 -8.91 40.90 -26.14
CA ARG A 28 -8.34 40.95 -24.79
C ARG A 28 -6.83 41.24 -24.87
N SER A 29 -6.30 41.82 -23.79
CA SER A 29 -4.89 42.25 -23.65
C SER A 29 -3.89 41.32 -24.34
N GLU A 30 -2.82 41.88 -24.91
CA GLU A 30 -1.76 41.21 -25.70
C GLU A 30 -1.23 39.90 -25.09
N GLU A 31 -1.36 39.73 -23.77
CA GLU A 31 -0.97 38.54 -23.02
C GLU A 31 -1.79 37.28 -23.32
N HIS A 32 -3.01 37.41 -23.86
CA HIS A 32 -3.99 36.32 -24.05
C HIS A 32 -4.31 35.99 -25.51
N ALA A 33 -3.79 36.78 -26.46
CA ALA A 33 -4.06 36.56 -27.89
C ALA A 33 -3.49 35.21 -28.34
N GLY A 34 -4.36 34.35 -28.89
CA GLY A 34 -3.98 33.02 -29.39
C GLY A 34 -3.80 31.92 -28.33
N LYS A 35 -3.87 32.25 -27.03
CA LYS A 35 -3.75 31.29 -25.92
C LYS A 35 -5.10 30.67 -25.56
N HIS A 36 -5.07 29.48 -24.96
CA HIS A 36 -6.27 28.76 -24.50
C HIS A 36 -6.40 28.87 -22.98
N GLY A 37 -7.59 29.15 -22.45
CA GLY A 37 -7.84 29.17 -21.02
C GLY A 37 -9.14 28.47 -20.68
N PHE A 38 -9.20 27.82 -19.52
CA PHE A 38 -10.47 27.29 -19.03
C PHE A 38 -11.25 28.35 -18.25
N THR A 39 -12.57 28.20 -18.22
CA THR A 39 -13.47 28.90 -17.29
C THR A 39 -14.29 27.85 -16.57
N TRP A 40 -14.46 28.02 -15.26
CA TRP A 40 -15.24 27.12 -14.45
C TRP A 40 -16.42 27.82 -13.79
N THR A 41 -17.62 27.26 -13.96
CA THR A 41 -18.85 27.78 -13.35
C THR A 41 -19.39 26.79 -12.33
N ARG A 42 -19.36 27.17 -11.05
CA ARG A 42 -19.99 26.37 -9.99
C ARG A 42 -21.51 26.60 -9.97
N PRO A 43 -22.32 25.55 -9.75
CA PRO A 43 -23.73 25.71 -9.42
C PRO A 43 -23.89 26.66 -8.21
N GLY A 44 -24.62 27.76 -8.38
CA GLY A 44 -24.87 28.76 -7.33
C GLY A 44 -23.90 29.96 -7.27
N ARG A 45 -22.87 30.04 -8.13
CA ARG A 45 -22.06 31.26 -8.32
C ARG A 45 -22.50 32.03 -9.58
N ALA A 46 -22.61 33.35 -9.47
CA ALA A 46 -23.04 34.23 -10.55
C ALA A 46 -21.94 34.54 -11.60
N SER A 47 -20.69 34.12 -11.37
CA SER A 47 -19.56 34.46 -12.25
C SER A 47 -18.62 33.26 -12.41
N ALA A 48 -18.18 33.04 -13.65
CA ALA A 48 -17.23 32.00 -14.00
C ALA A 48 -15.81 32.40 -13.57
N GLU A 49 -15.07 31.44 -13.00
CA GLU A 49 -13.70 31.62 -12.56
C GLU A 49 -12.73 31.27 -13.70
N PRO A 50 -11.85 32.19 -14.13
CA PRO A 50 -10.91 31.92 -15.20
C PRO A 50 -9.66 31.19 -14.69
N GLY A 51 -9.23 30.17 -15.44
CA GLY A 51 -7.96 29.49 -15.26
C GLY A 51 -6.78 30.17 -15.97
N PRO A 52 -5.54 29.74 -15.69
CA PRO A 52 -4.35 30.30 -16.30
C PRO A 52 -4.30 30.04 -17.82
N PRO A 53 -3.83 31.00 -18.64
CA PRO A 53 -3.71 30.83 -20.08
C PRO A 53 -2.59 29.83 -20.44
N GLN A 54 -2.84 29.00 -21.45
CA GLN A 54 -2.01 27.89 -21.91
C GLN A 54 -1.69 28.01 -23.40
N GLY A 55 -0.64 27.31 -23.84
CA GLY A 55 -0.17 27.33 -25.23
C GLY A 55 -1.05 26.53 -26.18
N SER A 56 -1.78 25.53 -25.68
CA SER A 56 -2.67 24.68 -26.48
C SER A 56 -3.99 24.36 -25.78
N GLU A 57 -4.99 23.93 -26.57
CA GLU A 57 -6.28 23.48 -26.04
C GLU A 57 -6.12 22.28 -25.10
N TRP A 58 -5.21 21.36 -25.43
CA TRP A 58 -4.89 20.22 -24.58
C TRP A 58 -4.35 20.64 -23.22
N GLU A 59 -3.38 21.55 -23.18
CA GLU A 59 -2.82 22.07 -21.93
C GLU A 59 -3.87 22.81 -21.11
N ALA A 60 -4.81 23.51 -21.75
CA ALA A 60 -5.94 24.14 -21.06
C ALA A 60 -6.90 23.12 -20.43
N TRP A 61 -7.18 22.00 -21.12
CA TRP A 61 -7.94 20.89 -20.54
C TRP A 61 -7.18 20.16 -19.42
N ALA A 62 -5.87 20.00 -19.55
CA ALA A 62 -5.04 19.43 -18.49
C ALA A 62 -5.00 20.34 -17.24
N ALA A 63 -4.90 21.65 -17.44
CA ALA A 63 -5.00 22.64 -16.37
C ALA A 63 -6.38 22.64 -15.70
N ALA A 64 -7.46 22.48 -16.47
CA ALA A 64 -8.83 22.34 -15.95
C ALA A 64 -8.98 21.08 -15.09
N LEU A 65 -8.40 19.96 -15.52
CA LEU A 65 -8.39 18.71 -14.73
C LEU A 65 -7.63 18.88 -13.42
N ALA A 66 -6.43 19.48 -13.46
CA ALA A 66 -5.63 19.75 -12.27
C ALA A 66 -6.39 20.66 -11.28
N HIS A 67 -7.07 21.68 -11.79
CA HIS A 67 -7.92 22.57 -11.00
C HIS A 67 -9.09 21.81 -10.36
N ARG A 68 -9.80 20.97 -11.13
CA ARG A 68 -10.88 20.13 -10.61
C ARG A 68 -10.42 19.21 -9.48
N LEU A 69 -9.24 18.59 -9.62
CA LEU A 69 -8.66 17.71 -8.60
C LEU A 69 -8.25 18.48 -7.33
N ALA A 70 -7.83 19.75 -7.46
CA ALA A 70 -7.52 20.60 -6.33
C ALA A 70 -8.78 21.07 -5.58
N GLU A 71 -9.90 21.23 -6.31
CA GLU A 71 -11.20 21.63 -5.77
C GLU A 71 -12.03 20.47 -5.21
N SER A 72 -11.75 19.23 -5.62
CA SER A 72 -12.38 18.08 -4.99
C SER A 72 -11.80 17.87 -3.59
N THR A 73 -12.65 17.86 -2.56
CA THR A 73 -12.34 17.43 -1.18
C THR A 73 -11.88 15.97 -1.07
N VAL A 74 -11.84 15.25 -2.18
CA VAL A 74 -11.20 13.94 -2.29
C VAL A 74 -9.69 14.16 -2.24
N SER A 75 -9.13 14.04 -1.04
CA SER A 75 -7.69 13.90 -0.87
C SER A 75 -7.24 12.68 -1.67
N PRO A 76 -6.43 12.84 -2.74
CA PRO A 76 -5.82 11.66 -3.36
C PRO A 76 -5.00 10.98 -2.27
N TYR A 77 -5.25 9.68 -2.05
CA TYR A 77 -4.46 8.87 -1.15
C TYR A 77 -2.99 8.96 -1.60
N ARG A 78 -2.20 9.82 -0.93
CA ARG A 78 -0.78 9.96 -1.20
C ARG A 78 -0.07 8.74 -0.65
N VAL A 79 0.11 7.73 -1.50
CA VAL A 79 1.04 6.64 -1.24
C VAL A 79 2.44 7.24 -1.12
N GLY A 80 2.95 7.37 0.11
CA GLY A 80 4.40 7.44 0.34
C GLY A 80 5.01 8.73 0.90
N GLU A 81 4.26 9.69 1.43
CA GLU A 81 4.89 10.92 1.97
C GLU A 81 5.10 10.96 3.49
N SER A 82 4.39 10.14 4.27
CA SER A 82 4.67 10.01 5.70
C SER A 82 5.24 8.63 6.01
N PRO A 83 6.40 8.52 6.70
CA PRO A 83 6.77 7.25 7.30
C PRO A 83 5.61 6.84 8.20
N LEU A 84 4.95 5.73 7.85
CA LEU A 84 3.99 5.13 8.77
C LEU A 84 4.74 4.93 10.09
N PRO A 85 4.18 5.37 11.23
CA PRO A 85 4.84 5.18 12.51
C PRO A 85 5.22 3.70 12.65
N ALA A 86 6.38 3.45 13.26
CA ALA A 86 6.83 2.08 13.51
C ALA A 86 5.69 1.33 14.19
N MET A 87 5.30 0.20 13.58
CA MET A 87 4.18 -0.61 14.06
C MET A 87 4.43 -1.01 15.51
N GLY A 88 3.46 -0.72 16.39
CA GLY A 88 3.55 -1.08 17.80
C GLY A 88 3.57 -2.59 18.03
N PRO A 89 4.00 -3.04 19.22
CA PRO A 89 4.04 -4.46 19.57
C PRO A 89 2.64 -5.08 19.58
N PHE A 90 2.56 -6.36 19.23
CA PHE A 90 1.34 -7.14 19.36
C PHE A 90 1.14 -7.65 20.79
N PHE A 91 -0.11 -7.61 21.25
CA PHE A 91 -0.54 -8.16 22.53
C PHE A 91 -1.63 -9.21 22.29
N THR A 92 -1.65 -10.25 23.11
CA THR A 92 -2.74 -11.23 23.09
C THR A 92 -4.05 -10.57 23.53
N ALA A 93 -5.11 -10.78 22.77
CA ALA A 93 -6.44 -10.28 23.03
C ALA A 93 -7.44 -11.42 23.26
N HIS A 94 -8.43 -11.18 24.11
CA HIS A 94 -9.55 -12.10 24.31
C HIS A 94 -10.76 -11.60 23.54
N LEU A 95 -11.38 -12.48 22.77
CA LEU A 95 -12.67 -12.20 22.15
C LEU A 95 -13.76 -12.18 23.23
N PRO A 96 -14.78 -11.30 23.12
CA PRO A 96 -15.90 -11.32 24.04
C PRO A 96 -16.68 -12.62 23.90
N ASP A 97 -17.35 -13.06 24.97
CA ASP A 97 -18.13 -14.32 24.96
C ASP A 97 -19.18 -14.37 23.85
N SER A 98 -19.76 -13.21 23.51
CA SER A 98 -20.71 -13.06 22.41
C SER A 98 -20.13 -13.34 21.02
N ALA A 99 -18.80 -13.32 20.86
CA ALA A 99 -18.15 -13.75 19.62
C ALA A 99 -18.23 -15.26 19.40
N PHE A 100 -18.59 -16.02 20.44
CA PHE A 100 -18.72 -17.48 20.41
C PHE A 100 -20.17 -17.97 20.48
N ASP A 101 -21.13 -17.06 20.28
CA ASP A 101 -22.56 -17.35 20.24
C ASP A 101 -22.97 -17.63 18.78
N ALA A 102 -23.25 -18.90 18.48
CA ALA A 102 -23.61 -19.35 17.14
C ALA A 102 -24.94 -18.76 16.67
N ASP A 103 -25.92 -18.58 17.56
CA ASP A 103 -27.22 -17.99 17.22
C ASP A 103 -27.05 -16.50 16.87
N ALA A 104 -26.26 -15.77 17.67
CA ALA A 104 -25.95 -14.37 17.41
C ALA A 104 -25.18 -14.20 16.08
N LEU A 105 -24.24 -15.10 15.77
CA LEU A 105 -23.48 -15.09 14.52
C LEU A 105 -24.37 -15.41 13.31
N ALA A 106 -25.21 -16.44 13.41
CA ALA A 106 -26.17 -16.82 12.38
C ALA A 106 -27.10 -15.65 12.05
N ALA A 107 -27.66 -15.00 13.07
CA ALA A 107 -28.52 -13.83 12.91
C ALA A 107 -27.77 -12.62 12.32
N ARG A 108 -26.52 -12.36 12.76
CA ARG A 108 -25.74 -11.21 12.31
C ARG A 108 -25.28 -11.35 10.85
N PHE A 109 -24.86 -12.54 10.44
CA PHE A 109 -24.28 -12.78 9.12
C PHE A 109 -25.25 -13.40 8.12
N GLY A 110 -26.46 -13.77 8.54
CA GLY A 110 -27.46 -14.39 7.67
C GLY A 110 -27.04 -15.78 7.20
N ILE A 111 -26.31 -16.52 8.04
CA ILE A 111 -25.82 -17.87 7.75
C ILE A 111 -26.61 -18.92 8.52
N THR A 112 -26.49 -20.20 8.12
CA THR A 112 -27.10 -21.30 8.86
C THR A 112 -26.47 -21.43 10.24
N HIS A 113 -27.23 -21.96 11.20
CA HIS A 113 -26.69 -22.24 12.53
C HIS A 113 -25.49 -23.20 12.49
N GLU A 114 -25.54 -24.21 11.62
CA GLU A 114 -24.43 -25.15 11.39
C GLU A 114 -23.15 -24.41 10.92
N ALA A 115 -23.27 -23.54 9.91
CA ALA A 115 -22.14 -22.72 9.45
C ALA A 115 -21.65 -21.75 10.54
N ALA A 116 -22.56 -21.22 11.36
CA ALA A 116 -22.18 -20.39 12.50
C ALA A 116 -21.44 -21.20 13.58
N GLN A 117 -21.83 -22.45 13.86
CA GLN A 117 -21.12 -23.35 14.76
C GLN A 117 -19.70 -23.64 14.27
N GLU A 118 -19.54 -23.95 12.98
CA GLU A 118 -18.21 -24.14 12.37
C GLU A 118 -17.34 -22.88 12.55
N GLN A 119 -17.91 -21.69 12.31
CA GLN A 119 -17.19 -20.43 12.56
C GLN A 119 -16.81 -20.24 14.03
N VAL A 120 -17.68 -20.62 14.97
CA VAL A 120 -17.37 -20.56 16.41
C VAL A 120 -16.24 -21.52 16.77
N GLU A 121 -16.29 -22.76 16.32
CA GLU A 121 -15.24 -23.77 16.58
C GLU A 121 -13.90 -23.31 16.00
N GLN A 122 -13.94 -22.78 14.78
CA GLN A 122 -12.81 -22.19 14.12
C GLN A 122 -12.23 -21.02 14.92
N LEU A 123 -13.07 -20.09 15.40
CA LEU A 123 -12.63 -18.98 16.25
C LEU A 123 -12.05 -19.46 17.59
N ARG A 124 -12.58 -20.54 18.18
CA ARG A 124 -12.04 -21.13 19.42
C ARG A 124 -10.67 -21.75 19.25
N SER A 125 -10.34 -22.21 18.04
CA SER A 125 -9.01 -22.73 17.71
C SER A 125 -7.96 -21.63 17.50
N GLN A 126 -8.36 -20.35 17.53
CA GLN A 126 -7.51 -19.22 17.19
C GLN A 126 -7.07 -18.44 18.42
N THR A 127 -5.80 -18.03 18.42
CA THR A 127 -5.30 -16.98 19.32
C THR A 127 -5.38 -15.65 18.61
N VAL A 128 -5.90 -14.62 19.27
CA VAL A 128 -6.00 -13.28 18.69
C VAL A 128 -4.88 -12.40 19.23
N TYR A 129 -4.17 -11.73 18.33
CA TYR A 129 -3.19 -10.69 18.64
C TYR A 129 -3.68 -9.35 18.10
N MET A 130 -3.45 -8.28 18.85
CA MET A 130 -3.83 -6.92 18.45
C MET A 130 -2.73 -5.92 18.73
N ASN A 131 -2.67 -4.88 17.91
CA ASN A 131 -1.97 -3.63 18.22
C ASN A 131 -2.87 -2.44 17.87
N GLU A 132 -2.30 -1.24 17.77
CA GLU A 132 -3.04 -0.01 17.47
C GLU A 132 -3.72 -0.01 16.09
N ARG A 133 -3.26 -0.86 15.16
CA ARG A 133 -3.72 -0.85 13.76
C ARG A 133 -4.31 -2.18 13.30
N TYR A 134 -3.88 -3.31 13.83
CA TYR A 134 -4.22 -4.64 13.32
C TYR A 134 -4.82 -5.53 14.40
N GLN A 135 -5.70 -6.41 13.93
CA GLN A 135 -6.05 -7.65 14.60
C GLN A 135 -5.55 -8.81 13.72
N VAL A 136 -4.88 -9.78 14.36
CA VAL A 136 -4.37 -10.99 13.72
C VAL A 136 -4.90 -12.20 14.45
N ASN A 137 -5.69 -13.02 13.77
CA ASN A 137 -6.09 -14.32 14.28
C ASN A 137 -5.06 -15.35 13.83
N VAL A 138 -4.57 -16.15 14.77
CA VAL A 138 -3.47 -17.10 14.60
C VAL A 138 -3.98 -18.50 14.86
N GLN A 139 -3.76 -19.40 13.91
CA GLN A 139 -4.06 -20.83 14.05
C GLN A 139 -2.86 -21.67 13.64
N VAL A 140 -2.61 -22.75 14.37
CA VAL A 140 -1.65 -23.78 13.94
C VAL A 140 -2.39 -24.82 13.10
N ILE A 141 -1.91 -25.05 11.89
CA ILE A 141 -2.37 -26.08 10.96
C ILE A 141 -1.34 -27.22 11.01
N PRO A 142 -1.72 -28.42 11.49
CA PRO A 142 -0.79 -29.53 11.62
C PRO A 142 -0.31 -30.04 10.25
N ALA A 143 1.01 -30.05 10.05
CA ALA A 143 1.72 -30.66 8.92
C ALA A 143 1.00 -30.69 7.54
N PRO A 144 0.51 -29.55 7.00
CA PRO A 144 -0.32 -29.56 5.78
C PRO A 144 0.45 -29.98 4.52
N PHE A 145 1.78 -29.90 4.53
CA PHE A 145 2.66 -30.35 3.45
C PHE A 145 3.39 -31.67 3.79
N GLY A 146 2.90 -32.40 4.79
CA GLY A 146 3.53 -33.62 5.29
C GLY A 146 4.50 -33.37 6.45
N PRO A 147 4.97 -34.45 7.09
CA PRO A 147 5.72 -34.38 8.34
C PRO A 147 7.06 -33.65 8.20
N ASP A 148 7.71 -33.71 7.03
CA ASP A 148 9.02 -33.10 6.81
C ASP A 148 8.97 -31.57 6.76
N ALA A 149 7.83 -30.99 6.36
CA ALA A 149 7.61 -29.55 6.34
C ALA A 149 7.10 -29.01 7.69
N GLY A 150 6.63 -29.91 8.57
CA GLY A 150 6.09 -29.56 9.88
C GLY A 150 4.84 -28.70 9.83
N ASP A 151 4.44 -28.21 11.00
CA ASP A 151 3.26 -27.39 11.17
C ASP A 151 3.37 -26.04 10.46
N MET A 152 2.21 -25.45 10.16
CA MET A 152 2.12 -24.09 9.65
C MET A 152 1.32 -23.21 10.59
N VAL A 153 1.76 -21.97 10.71
CA VAL A 153 1.04 -20.91 11.39
C VAL A 153 0.27 -20.12 10.34
N TRP A 154 -1.05 -20.19 10.39
CA TRP A 154 -1.92 -19.35 9.59
C TRP A 154 -2.23 -18.05 10.32
N LEU A 155 -1.89 -16.93 9.68
CA LEU A 155 -2.16 -15.57 10.12
C LEU A 155 -3.29 -14.99 9.28
N SER A 156 -4.38 -14.63 9.94
CA SER A 156 -5.54 -13.99 9.33
C SER A 156 -5.62 -12.55 9.82
N ILE A 157 -5.26 -11.62 8.95
CA ILE A 157 -4.86 -10.25 9.29
C ILE A 157 -5.91 -9.26 8.77
N LYS A 158 -6.38 -8.38 9.65
CA LYS A 158 -7.26 -7.27 9.26
C LYS A 158 -6.84 -5.98 9.96
N ARG A 159 -7.08 -4.85 9.30
CA ARG A 159 -6.95 -3.54 9.94
C ARG A 159 -8.17 -3.26 10.82
N SER A 160 -7.93 -2.59 11.94
CA SER A 160 -8.97 -2.18 12.88
C SER A 160 -9.97 -1.19 12.24
N ASP A 161 -9.51 -0.38 11.27
CA ASP A 161 -10.33 0.56 10.49
C ASP A 161 -11.04 -0.09 9.28
N ARG A 162 -10.82 -1.39 9.03
CA ARG A 162 -11.40 -2.18 7.94
C ARG A 162 -10.98 -1.76 6.53
N GLU A 163 -10.00 -0.87 6.40
CA GLU A 163 -9.38 -0.56 5.11
C GLU A 163 -8.52 -1.72 4.63
N ALA A 164 -8.23 -1.75 3.33
CA ALA A 164 -7.32 -2.74 2.76
C ALA A 164 -5.86 -2.51 3.22
N ILE A 165 -5.07 -3.57 3.16
CA ILE A 165 -3.63 -3.55 3.41
C ILE A 165 -2.96 -3.48 2.04
N HIS A 166 -2.18 -2.43 1.80
CA HIS A 166 -1.53 -2.20 0.49
C HIS A 166 0.00 -2.30 0.56
N ASP A 167 0.58 -2.50 1.73
CA ASP A 167 2.02 -2.57 1.93
C ASP A 167 2.47 -3.94 2.46
N TRP A 168 3.13 -4.71 1.60
CA TRP A 168 3.67 -6.03 1.96
C TRP A 168 4.67 -5.96 3.12
N ARG A 169 5.36 -4.82 3.33
CA ARG A 169 6.30 -4.65 4.44
C ARG A 169 5.59 -4.64 5.80
N GLU A 170 4.31 -4.27 5.85
CA GLU A 170 3.49 -4.41 7.06
C GLU A 170 3.20 -5.88 7.35
N LEU A 171 2.78 -6.66 6.35
CA LEU A 171 2.55 -8.10 6.49
C LEU A 171 3.83 -8.85 6.93
N GLN A 172 4.98 -8.50 6.33
CA GLN A 172 6.28 -9.02 6.76
C GLN A 172 6.60 -8.66 8.21
N ALA A 173 6.36 -7.41 8.63
CA ALA A 173 6.61 -6.98 10.01
C ALA A 173 5.68 -7.71 11.02
N ILE A 174 4.41 -7.90 10.67
CA ILE A 174 3.44 -8.68 11.46
C ILE A 174 3.93 -10.12 11.64
N LYS A 175 4.31 -10.78 10.54
CA LYS A 175 4.88 -12.13 10.57
C LYS A 175 6.12 -12.21 11.46
N ASN A 176 7.03 -11.25 11.32
CA ASN A 176 8.25 -11.19 12.12
C ASN A 176 7.96 -11.03 13.63
N GLN A 177 6.98 -10.19 14.00
CA GLN A 177 6.63 -9.96 15.41
C GLN A 177 5.90 -11.15 16.05
N ILE A 178 5.04 -11.84 15.29
CA ILE A 178 4.18 -12.92 15.83
C ILE A 178 4.86 -14.29 15.76
N VAL A 179 5.54 -14.59 14.65
CA VAL A 179 6.13 -15.92 14.39
C VAL A 179 7.65 -15.89 14.49
N GLY A 180 8.28 -14.85 13.91
CA GLY A 180 9.73 -14.66 13.90
C GLY A 180 10.25 -14.24 12.53
N ASP A 181 11.39 -13.56 12.52
CA ASP A 181 12.02 -13.03 11.31
C ASP A 181 12.53 -14.11 10.36
N GLU A 182 13.08 -15.20 10.90
CA GLU A 182 13.65 -16.31 10.14
C GLU A 182 12.63 -17.33 9.59
N HIS A 183 11.34 -17.18 9.89
CA HIS A 183 10.30 -18.07 9.35
C HIS A 183 9.87 -17.61 7.96
N GLU A 184 9.83 -18.52 6.99
CA GLU A 184 9.31 -18.21 5.65
C GLU A 184 7.78 -18.31 5.64
N GLY A 185 7.13 -17.32 5.03
CA GLY A 185 5.70 -17.32 4.84
C GLY A 185 5.32 -16.84 3.45
N PHE A 186 4.12 -17.21 3.02
CA PHE A 186 3.60 -16.88 1.70
C PHE A 186 2.13 -16.49 1.76
N GLU A 187 1.72 -15.72 0.76
CA GLU A 187 0.32 -15.40 0.47
C GLU A 187 -0.10 -16.17 -0.77
N VAL A 188 -1.33 -16.71 -0.75
CA VAL A 188 -1.91 -17.44 -1.87
C VAL A 188 -2.91 -16.56 -2.58
N TYR A 189 -2.68 -16.30 -3.86
CA TYR A 189 -3.69 -15.77 -4.77
C TYR A 189 -4.45 -16.97 -5.34
N PRO A 190 -5.67 -17.25 -4.87
CA PRO A 190 -6.35 -18.50 -5.18
C PRO A 190 -6.77 -18.55 -6.65
N ALA A 191 -7.01 -19.77 -7.16
CA ALA A 191 -7.81 -19.92 -8.35
C ALA A 191 -9.20 -19.31 -8.13
N GLU A 192 -9.80 -18.71 -9.15
CA GLU A 192 -11.07 -17.98 -9.04
C GLU A 192 -12.19 -18.82 -8.39
N SER A 193 -12.25 -20.12 -8.70
CA SER A 193 -13.22 -21.05 -8.12
C SER A 193 -13.08 -21.29 -6.60
N ARG A 194 -11.99 -20.80 -6.01
CA ARG A 194 -11.66 -20.88 -4.58
C ARG A 194 -11.53 -19.50 -3.94
N LEU A 195 -11.85 -18.43 -4.66
CA LEU A 195 -11.77 -17.07 -4.15
C LEU A 195 -12.77 -16.89 -3.01
N VAL A 196 -12.27 -16.38 -1.88
CA VAL A 196 -13.09 -15.97 -0.74
C VAL A 196 -12.79 -14.49 -0.52
N ASP A 197 -13.69 -13.62 -0.97
CA ASP A 197 -13.60 -12.16 -0.82
C ASP A 197 -14.83 -11.63 -0.06
N SER A 198 -14.83 -11.87 1.25
CA SER A 198 -15.91 -11.44 2.15
C SER A 198 -15.54 -10.23 3.02
N ALA A 199 -14.27 -9.87 3.07
CA ALA A 199 -13.74 -8.79 3.89
C ALA A 199 -12.34 -8.39 3.42
N ASN A 200 -11.90 -7.17 3.79
CA ASN A 200 -10.51 -6.71 3.66
C ASN A 200 -9.59 -7.45 4.66
N GLN A 201 -9.43 -8.75 4.44
CA GLN A 201 -8.67 -9.67 5.28
C GLN A 201 -7.62 -10.37 4.44
N PHE A 202 -6.40 -10.39 4.95
CA PHE A 202 -5.22 -10.93 4.27
C PHE A 202 -4.74 -12.17 5.00
N HIS A 203 -4.28 -13.17 4.25
CA HIS A 203 -3.94 -14.48 4.78
C HIS A 203 -2.49 -14.82 4.49
N LEU A 204 -1.69 -14.99 5.55
CA LEU A 204 -0.32 -15.47 5.45
C LEU A 204 -0.24 -16.88 6.03
N TRP A 205 0.40 -17.79 5.30
CA TRP A 205 0.78 -19.11 5.81
C TRP A 205 2.27 -19.13 6.04
N VAL A 206 2.69 -19.45 7.24
CA VAL A 206 4.08 -19.36 7.70
C VAL A 206 4.52 -20.73 8.18
N PHE A 207 5.67 -21.23 7.73
CA PHE A 207 6.22 -22.47 8.29
C PHE A 207 6.58 -22.26 9.76
N ALA A 208 6.21 -23.21 10.62
CA ALA A 208 6.58 -23.17 12.04
C ALA A 208 8.06 -23.51 12.26
N ASP A 209 8.69 -24.26 11.36
CA ASP A 209 10.14 -24.50 11.39
C ASP A 209 10.87 -23.43 10.54
N PRO A 210 11.76 -22.62 11.15
CA PRO A 210 12.53 -21.61 10.43
C PRO A 210 13.59 -22.19 9.49
N LYS A 211 13.73 -23.52 9.35
CA LYS A 211 14.61 -24.16 8.36
C LYS A 211 13.88 -24.56 7.08
N VAL A 212 12.55 -24.67 7.13
CA VAL A 212 11.76 -25.03 5.95
C VAL A 212 11.67 -23.82 5.04
N ARG A 213 11.91 -24.06 3.74
CA ARG A 213 11.86 -23.02 2.72
C ARG A 213 11.06 -23.45 1.51
N LEU A 214 10.36 -22.52 0.88
CA LEU A 214 9.76 -22.78 -0.42
C LEU A 214 10.87 -23.05 -1.45
N PRO A 215 10.62 -23.92 -2.45
CA PRO A 215 11.53 -24.14 -3.57
C PRO A 215 11.51 -23.00 -4.59
N VAL A 216 10.97 -21.83 -4.24
CA VAL A 216 10.84 -20.63 -5.09
C VAL A 216 11.30 -19.38 -4.32
N GLY A 217 11.40 -18.25 -5.00
CA GLY A 217 11.82 -16.98 -4.42
C GLY A 217 13.34 -16.77 -4.39
N PHE A 218 13.77 -15.73 -3.70
CA PHE A 218 15.18 -15.34 -3.61
C PHE A 218 15.88 -16.08 -2.46
N ARG A 219 17.10 -16.57 -2.72
CA ARG A 219 17.94 -17.27 -1.72
C ARG A 219 18.90 -16.36 -0.96
N ALA A 220 19.11 -15.16 -1.48
CA ALA A 220 19.97 -14.14 -0.89
C ALA A 220 19.14 -12.92 -0.50
N ARG A 221 19.52 -12.26 0.59
CA ARG A 221 18.93 -10.99 1.01
C ARG A 221 19.57 -9.85 0.23
N GLU A 222 18.77 -9.14 -0.55
CA GLU A 222 19.17 -7.89 -1.21
C GLU A 222 18.20 -6.78 -0.79
N VAL A 223 18.72 -5.69 -0.23
CA VAL A 223 17.92 -4.60 0.31
C VAL A 223 18.50 -3.27 -0.12
N MET A 224 17.69 -2.46 -0.81
CA MET A 224 18.02 -1.08 -1.18
C MET A 224 17.20 -0.10 -0.34
N GLY A 225 17.86 0.96 0.14
CA GLY A 225 17.18 2.07 0.82
C GLY A 225 16.34 2.91 -0.14
N ALA A 226 15.41 3.72 0.40
CA ALA A 226 14.46 4.51 -0.38
C ALA A 226 15.14 5.45 -1.38
N ARG A 227 16.20 6.14 -0.96
CA ARG A 227 16.99 7.03 -1.83
C ARG A 227 17.67 6.30 -2.99
N ALA A 228 18.26 5.13 -2.71
CA ALA A 228 18.92 4.32 -3.73
C ALA A 228 17.89 3.76 -4.73
N ALA A 229 16.73 3.29 -4.24
CA ALA A 229 15.62 2.85 -5.09
C ALA A 229 15.09 4.00 -5.98
N ALA A 230 14.96 5.21 -5.43
CA ALA A 230 14.52 6.38 -6.20
C ALA A 230 15.49 6.73 -7.35
N SER A 231 16.79 6.50 -7.18
CA SER A 231 17.79 6.75 -8.23
C SER A 231 17.60 5.89 -9.48
N VAL A 232 16.89 4.76 -9.37
CA VAL A 232 16.54 3.86 -10.48
C VAL A 232 15.04 3.96 -10.86
N GLY A 233 14.35 5.00 -10.41
CA GLY A 233 12.94 5.25 -10.71
C GLY A 233 11.94 4.44 -9.88
N ALA A 234 12.41 3.63 -8.91
CA ALA A 234 11.54 2.89 -8.01
C ALA A 234 11.02 3.78 -6.88
N ARG A 235 9.76 3.58 -6.47
CA ARG A 235 9.17 4.25 -5.31
C ARG A 235 9.06 3.26 -4.15
N GLN A 236 9.84 3.50 -3.10
CA GLN A 236 9.81 2.70 -1.89
C GLN A 236 9.86 3.62 -0.67
N ARG A 237 9.08 3.29 0.37
CA ARG A 237 9.18 4.03 1.64
C ARG A 237 10.50 3.70 2.38
N PRO A 238 10.96 4.56 3.30
CA PRO A 238 12.09 4.25 4.18
C PRO A 238 11.82 3.02 5.07
N PHE A 239 12.88 2.32 5.46
CA PHE A 239 12.81 1.32 6.53
C PHE A 239 12.72 2.01 7.89
N ALA A 240 11.96 1.43 8.81
CA ALA A 240 11.83 1.96 10.17
C ALA A 240 13.23 2.08 10.83
N GLY A 241 13.51 3.25 11.41
CA GLY A 241 14.80 3.53 12.08
C GLY A 241 15.94 3.99 11.16
N THR A 242 15.73 4.07 9.84
CA THR A 242 16.74 4.61 8.92
C THR A 242 16.44 6.08 8.67
N GLN A 243 17.15 6.98 9.36
CA GLN A 243 17.27 8.35 8.87
C GLN A 243 18.17 8.27 7.63
N ASP A 244 17.60 8.52 6.45
CA ASP A 244 18.40 8.67 5.24
C ASP A 244 19.41 9.80 5.50
N ALA A 245 20.68 9.45 5.68
CA ALA A 245 21.72 10.43 5.94
C ALA A 245 21.69 11.49 4.82
N GLN A 246 21.41 12.74 5.23
CA GLN A 246 21.60 13.90 4.35
C GLN A 246 23.02 13.83 3.80
N PRO A 247 23.23 14.10 2.50
CA PRO A 247 24.59 14.23 2.00
C PRO A 247 25.23 15.39 2.78
N GLN A 248 26.21 15.06 3.62
CA GLN A 248 27.10 16.07 4.17
C GLN A 248 27.71 16.78 2.97
N GLY A 249 27.69 18.11 3.03
CA GLY A 249 28.18 18.98 1.99
C GLY A 249 29.58 18.54 1.55
N ALA A 250 29.83 18.68 0.26
CA ALA A 250 31.16 18.63 -0.29
C ALA A 250 32.02 19.71 0.39
N ASP A 251 32.67 19.34 1.49
CA ASP A 251 33.78 20.10 2.04
C ASP A 251 35.09 19.40 1.66
N ALA A 252 35.93 20.23 1.06
CA ALA A 252 37.21 19.89 0.48
C ALA A 252 38.19 19.31 1.51
N CYS A 253 38.87 18.25 1.13
CA CYS A 253 40.30 18.11 1.41
C CYS A 253 40.93 17.19 0.38
N GLY A 254 41.65 17.80 -0.55
CA GLY A 254 42.68 17.10 -1.32
C GLY A 254 43.76 16.65 -0.36
N GLY A 255 43.83 15.35 -0.13
CA GLY A 255 44.90 14.67 0.59
C GLY A 255 45.41 13.55 -0.31
N SER A 256 46.62 13.77 -0.81
CA SER A 256 47.43 12.89 -1.65
C SER A 256 47.44 11.43 -1.22
N ALA A 257 47.31 10.55 -2.21
CA ALA A 257 47.52 9.11 -2.08
C ALA A 257 49.00 8.79 -1.86
N GLU A 258 49.32 8.06 -0.80
CA GLU A 258 50.52 7.22 -0.74
C GLU A 258 50.10 5.77 -0.53
N LYS A 259 50.65 4.91 -1.40
CA LYS A 259 50.52 3.46 -1.40
C LYS A 259 51.36 2.89 -0.26
N GLY A 260 50.83 1.90 0.44
CA GLY A 260 51.58 1.06 1.36
C GLY A 260 50.91 -0.28 1.50
N GLU A 261 51.48 -1.28 0.85
CA GLU A 261 51.09 -2.68 0.80
C GLU A 261 51.04 -3.29 2.21
N HIS A 262 50.13 -4.24 2.44
CA HIS A 262 50.38 -5.25 3.47
C HIS A 262 49.81 -6.62 3.10
N GLU A 263 50.74 -7.55 2.99
CA GLU A 263 50.63 -8.98 2.77
C GLU A 263 49.74 -9.69 3.80
N TRP A 264 49.06 -10.74 3.34
CA TRP A 264 48.42 -11.75 4.17
C TRP A 264 49.43 -12.85 4.53
N PRO A 265 49.54 -13.30 5.79
CA PRO A 265 50.21 -14.56 6.06
C PRO A 265 49.22 -15.73 5.92
N SER A 266 49.63 -16.70 5.11
CA SER A 266 49.07 -18.04 5.08
C SER A 266 49.48 -18.83 6.32
N SER A 267 48.63 -19.81 6.62
CA SER A 267 48.63 -20.73 7.75
C SER A 267 49.94 -21.48 8.01
N SER A 268 50.15 -21.82 9.28
CA SER A 268 50.70 -23.11 9.75
C SER A 268 50.09 -23.45 11.09
#